data_AF-A0A2H0DTW9-F1
#
_entry.id   AF-A0A2H0DTW9-F1
#
_cell.length_a   1.000
_cell.length_b   1.000
_cell.length_c   1.000
_cell.angle_alpha   90.00
_cell.angle_beta   90.00
_cell.angle_gamma   90.00
#
_symmetry.space_group_name_H-M   'P 1'
#
loop_
_entity.id
_entity.type
_entity.pdbx_description
1 polymer ?
#
loop_
_entity_poly.entity_id
_entity_poly.type
_entity_poly.pdbx_seq_one_letter_code
_entity_poly.pdbx_strand_id
1 'polypeptide(L)'
;MSDKTLNELDGQADSLLSHDHYAQALSILDDMIAIEEKGPNHPQFLLSICLRKAHALLELDRPKDAYRFLIEDTPKLSQERHAYEKRYWNLLAQAGESTGHGAEARDARASAQELSLDWGTSLERAEELRLAGRDEESLAFYERSIRMNPGELATAAALENAVFGKARALLSLGRKDDAKRLLLKTWINTNSKEYQALLDDVGAATGGGA
;
A
#
# COMPACT_ATOMS: atom_id res chain seq x y z
N MET A 1 0.04 25.71 -17.65
CA MET A 1 -0.60 26.66 -16.70
C MET A 1 -1.14 25.96 -15.46
N SER A 2 -1.37 24.64 -15.48
CA SER A 2 -1.93 23.85 -14.35
C SER A 2 -1.08 23.87 -13.08
N ASP A 3 0.23 23.63 -13.18
CA ASP A 3 1.02 23.24 -12.00
C ASP A 3 1.30 24.40 -11.04
N LYS A 4 1.46 25.61 -11.59
CA LYS A 4 1.61 26.83 -10.76
C LYS A 4 0.33 27.12 -9.97
N THR A 5 -0.83 26.97 -10.62
CA THR A 5 -2.13 27.16 -9.97
C THR A 5 -2.38 26.08 -8.91
N LEU A 6 -2.03 24.81 -9.20
CA LEU A 6 -2.15 23.72 -8.22
C LEU A 6 -1.28 23.95 -6.99
N ASN A 7 -0.04 24.41 -7.16
CA ASN A 7 0.84 24.72 -6.02
C ASN A 7 0.31 25.87 -5.15
N GLU A 8 -0.29 26.89 -5.76
CA GLU A 8 -0.92 27.99 -5.01
C GLU A 8 -2.15 27.52 -4.22
N LEU A 9 -3.02 26.71 -4.85
CA LEU A 9 -4.19 26.13 -4.19
C LEU A 9 -3.80 25.14 -3.10
N ASP A 10 -2.73 24.36 -3.30
CA ASP A 10 -2.25 23.38 -2.33
C ASP A 10 -1.85 24.05 -1.00
N GLY A 11 -1.06 25.13 -1.09
CA GLY A 11 -0.67 25.92 0.08
C GLY A 11 -1.87 26.62 0.75
N GLN A 12 -2.86 27.07 -0.01
CA GLN A 12 -4.09 27.63 0.54
C GLN A 12 -4.91 26.58 1.29
N ALA A 13 -5.12 25.40 0.69
CA ALA A 13 -5.84 24.31 1.32
C ALA A 13 -5.14 23.83 2.61
N ASP A 14 -3.80 23.78 2.64
CA ASP A 14 -3.04 23.41 3.85
C ASP A 14 -3.20 24.45 4.97
N SER A 15 -3.13 25.73 4.60
CA SER A 15 -3.40 26.82 5.54
C SER A 15 -4.81 26.71 6.13
N LEU A 16 -5.83 26.48 5.29
CA LEU A 16 -7.21 26.35 5.77
C LEU A 16 -7.42 25.13 6.66
N LEU A 17 -6.84 23.98 6.30
CA LEU A 17 -6.94 22.75 7.09
C LEU A 17 -6.25 22.89 8.46
N SER A 18 -5.11 23.58 8.53
CA SER A 18 -4.39 23.82 9.79
C SER A 18 -5.08 24.82 10.73
N HIS A 19 -6.05 25.59 10.22
CA HIS A 19 -6.86 26.53 10.99
C HIS A 19 -8.33 26.09 11.11
N ASP A 20 -8.61 24.80 10.92
CA ASP A 20 -9.94 24.20 11.03
C ASP A 20 -11.02 24.81 10.11
N HIS A 21 -10.61 25.46 9.02
CA HIS A 21 -11.51 26.05 8.03
C HIS A 21 -11.95 25.01 6.99
N TYR A 22 -12.50 23.89 7.48
CA TYR A 22 -12.80 22.69 6.68
C TYR A 22 -13.75 22.93 5.50
N ALA A 23 -14.76 23.79 5.67
CA ALA A 23 -15.70 24.10 4.59
C ALA A 23 -15.05 24.86 3.43
N GLN A 24 -14.15 25.80 3.73
CA GLN A 24 -13.40 26.55 2.73
C GLN A 24 -12.34 25.66 2.08
N ALA A 25 -11.64 24.86 2.89
CA ALA A 25 -10.70 23.86 2.38
C ALA A 25 -11.37 22.89 1.41
N LEU A 26 -12.60 22.43 1.71
CA LEU A 26 -13.34 21.51 0.85
C LEU A 26 -13.57 22.08 -0.56
N SER A 27 -13.94 23.35 -0.65
CA SER A 27 -14.12 24.02 -1.95
C SER A 27 -12.82 24.06 -2.75
N ILE A 28 -11.70 24.40 -2.10
CA ILE A 28 -10.39 24.44 -2.77
C ILE A 28 -9.97 23.04 -3.22
N LEU A 29 -10.18 22.02 -2.38
CA LEU A 29 -9.83 20.64 -2.70
C LEU A 29 -10.66 20.09 -3.87
N ASP A 30 -11.94 20.47 -3.98
CA ASP A 30 -12.79 20.13 -5.13
C ASP A 30 -12.25 20.75 -6.43
N ASP A 31 -11.84 22.02 -6.38
CA ASP A 31 -11.23 22.71 -7.53
C ASP A 31 -9.91 22.03 -7.93
N MET A 32 -9.07 21.67 -6.96
CA MET A 32 -7.81 20.97 -7.20
C MET A 32 -8.03 19.60 -7.87
N ILE A 33 -8.99 18.80 -7.39
CA ILE A 33 -9.35 17.51 -8.01
C ILE A 33 -9.78 17.73 -9.47
N ALA A 34 -10.66 18.70 -9.71
CA ALA A 34 -11.16 18.98 -11.06
C ALA A 34 -10.06 19.45 -12.02
N ILE A 35 -9.04 20.17 -11.54
CA ILE A 35 -7.87 20.58 -12.31
C ILE A 35 -6.98 19.36 -12.60
N GLU A 36 -6.71 18.53 -11.59
CA GLU A 36 -5.81 17.38 -11.69
C GLU A 36 -6.37 16.30 -12.64
N GLU A 37 -7.67 16.01 -12.56
CA GLU A 37 -8.37 15.06 -13.44
C GLU A 37 -8.37 15.50 -14.91
N LYS A 38 -8.36 16.81 -15.18
CA LYS A 38 -8.38 17.37 -16.54
C LYS A 38 -7.00 17.64 -17.12
N GLY A 39 -5.96 17.61 -16.29
CA GLY A 39 -4.64 18.11 -16.68
C GLY A 39 -3.53 17.10 -16.41
N PRO A 40 -2.68 17.33 -15.41
CA PRO A 40 -1.35 16.72 -15.35
C PRO A 40 -1.35 15.23 -15.02
N ASN A 41 -2.43 14.72 -14.41
CA ASN A 41 -2.63 13.33 -14.03
C ASN A 41 -1.47 12.77 -13.17
N HIS A 42 -1.22 13.39 -12.03
CA HIS A 42 -0.31 12.94 -10.98
C HIS A 42 -1.07 12.07 -9.95
N PRO A 43 -0.99 10.73 -10.02
CA PRO A 43 -1.85 9.85 -9.22
C PRO A 43 -1.62 10.00 -7.71
N GLN A 44 -0.37 10.23 -7.30
CA GLN A 44 -0.01 10.40 -5.89
C GLN A 44 -0.47 11.74 -5.32
N PHE A 45 -0.40 12.79 -6.12
CA PHE A 45 -0.86 14.12 -5.72
C PHE A 45 -2.40 14.13 -5.63
N LEU A 46 -3.08 13.55 -6.62
CA LEU A 46 -4.53 13.37 -6.59
C LEU A 46 -4.97 12.57 -5.36
N LEU A 47 -4.28 11.48 -5.03
CA LEU A 47 -4.56 10.70 -3.81
C LEU A 47 -4.42 11.57 -2.54
N SER A 48 -3.37 12.38 -2.44
CA SER A 48 -3.18 13.30 -1.30
C SER A 48 -4.35 14.27 -1.14
N ILE A 49 -4.81 14.89 -2.24
CA ILE A 49 -5.94 15.82 -2.26
C ILE A 49 -7.23 15.11 -1.82
N CYS A 50 -7.50 13.92 -2.36
CA CYS A 50 -8.66 13.11 -1.98
C CYS A 50 -8.69 12.79 -0.48
N LEU A 51 -7.54 12.44 0.11
CA LEU A 51 -7.47 12.13 1.54
C LEU A 51 -7.68 13.35 2.43
N ARG A 52 -7.21 14.53 1.99
CA ARG A 52 -7.49 15.81 2.68
C ARG A 52 -8.98 16.17 2.60
N LYS A 53 -9.62 15.92 1.46
CA LYS A 53 -11.07 16.11 1.27
C LYS A 53 -11.88 15.18 2.17
N ALA A 54 -11.54 13.89 2.21
CA ALA A 54 -12.21 12.92 3.08
C ALA A 54 -12.08 13.30 4.57
N HIS A 55 -10.90 13.78 4.98
CA HIS A 55 -10.70 14.32 6.32
C HIS A 55 -11.59 15.53 6.60
N ALA A 56 -11.62 16.53 5.71
CA ALA A 56 -12.48 17.71 5.87
C ALA A 56 -13.97 17.34 5.94
N LEU A 57 -14.42 16.32 5.20
CA LEU A 57 -15.80 15.83 5.28
C LEU A 57 -16.11 15.20 6.65
N LEU A 58 -15.17 14.48 7.26
CA LEU A 58 -15.36 13.92 8.59
C LEU A 58 -15.43 15.01 9.67
N GLU A 59 -14.56 16.02 9.60
CA GLU A 59 -14.56 17.16 10.53
C GLU A 59 -15.83 18.03 10.42
N LEU A 60 -16.48 18.02 9.24
CA LEU A 60 -17.76 18.68 9.01
C LEU A 60 -18.98 17.81 9.40
N ASP A 61 -18.78 16.70 10.09
CA ASP A 61 -19.82 15.71 10.45
C ASP A 61 -20.59 15.18 9.22
N ARG A 62 -19.86 14.94 8.12
CA ARG A 62 -20.39 14.35 6.87
C ARG A 62 -19.77 12.98 6.58
N PRO A 63 -19.87 12.00 7.51
CA PRO A 63 -19.20 10.71 7.35
C PRO A 63 -19.76 9.87 6.20
N LYS A 64 -21.04 10.03 5.83
CA LYS A 64 -21.64 9.37 4.65
C LYS A 64 -20.99 9.83 3.35
N ASP A 65 -20.76 11.13 3.22
CA ASP A 65 -20.11 11.71 2.04
C ASP A 65 -18.64 11.29 1.99
N ALA A 66 -17.94 11.30 3.13
CA ALA A 66 -16.56 10.83 3.22
C ALA A 66 -16.42 9.34 2.83
N TYR A 67 -17.28 8.47 3.36
CA TYR A 67 -17.27 7.05 3.06
C TYR A 67 -17.50 6.76 1.58
N ARG A 68 -18.56 7.36 1.00
CA ARG A 68 -18.85 7.24 -0.43
C ARG A 68 -17.67 7.70 -1.28
N PHE A 69 -17.10 8.86 -0.96
CA PHE A 69 -15.96 9.43 -1.69
C PHE A 69 -14.72 8.53 -1.64
N LEU A 70 -14.42 7.93 -0.48
CA LEU A 70 -13.28 7.01 -0.32
C LEU A 70 -13.47 5.67 -1.05
N ILE A 71 -14.71 5.22 -1.25
CA ILE A 71 -15.02 3.93 -1.91
C ILE A 71 -15.26 4.08 -3.41
N GLU A 72 -15.75 5.21 -3.90
CA GLU A 72 -16.12 5.36 -5.32
C GLU A 72 -15.01 6.04 -6.12
N ASP A 73 -14.40 7.10 -5.54
CA ASP A 73 -13.52 7.99 -6.29
C ASP A 73 -12.04 7.67 -6.07
N THR A 74 -11.69 7.21 -4.86
CA THR A 74 -10.30 6.86 -4.50
C THR A 74 -9.78 5.49 -5.02
N PRO A 75 -10.60 4.44 -5.28
CA PRO A 75 -10.08 3.12 -5.70
C PRO A 75 -9.42 3.11 -7.09
N LYS A 76 -9.70 4.11 -7.93
CA LYS A 76 -9.09 4.20 -9.27
C LYS A 76 -7.58 4.43 -9.23
N LEU A 77 -7.04 4.82 -8.07
CA LEU A 77 -5.61 5.09 -7.85
C LEU A 77 -4.85 3.89 -7.25
N SER A 78 -5.43 2.69 -7.40
CA SER A 78 -5.09 1.50 -6.61
C SER A 78 -3.66 0.95 -6.74
N GLN A 79 -2.97 1.21 -7.85
CA GLN A 79 -1.62 0.68 -8.08
C GLN A 79 -0.52 1.50 -7.36
N GLU A 80 -0.84 2.71 -6.89
CA GLU A 80 0.12 3.64 -6.28
C GLU A 80 -0.18 4.01 -4.81
N ARG A 81 -1.09 3.28 -4.13
CA ARG A 81 -1.57 3.58 -2.76
C ARG A 81 -0.49 3.70 -1.69
N HIS A 82 0.69 3.14 -1.93
CA HIS A 82 1.70 2.79 -0.93
C HIS A 82 2.19 3.94 -0.03
N ALA A 83 2.17 5.20 -0.49
CA ALA A 83 2.67 6.34 0.29
C ALA A 83 1.64 6.89 1.31
N TYR A 84 0.34 6.73 1.05
CA TYR A 84 -0.74 7.29 1.88
C TYR A 84 -1.76 6.25 2.36
N GLU A 85 -1.44 4.98 2.16
CA GLU A 85 -2.32 3.84 2.39
C GLU A 85 -2.86 3.80 3.82
N LYS A 86 -2.02 4.08 4.83
CA LYS A 86 -2.44 4.07 6.23
C LYS A 86 -3.48 5.16 6.52
N ARG A 87 -3.29 6.37 5.96
CA ARG A 87 -4.23 7.49 6.15
C ARG A 87 -5.56 7.19 5.47
N TYR A 88 -5.53 6.61 4.27
CA TYR A 88 -6.72 6.13 3.58
C TYR A 88 -7.53 5.15 4.45
N TRP A 89 -6.90 4.10 4.92
CA TRP A 89 -7.58 3.06 5.69
C TRP A 89 -8.11 3.57 7.04
N ASN A 90 -7.38 4.48 7.70
CA ASN A 90 -7.86 5.13 8.92
C ASN A 90 -9.13 5.96 8.67
N LEU A 91 -9.14 6.78 7.62
CA LEU A 91 -10.29 7.60 7.27
C LEU A 91 -11.48 6.75 6.84
N LEU A 92 -11.24 5.67 6.09
CA LEU A 92 -12.29 4.72 5.68
C LEU A 92 -12.89 4.00 6.88
N ALA A 93 -12.06 3.56 7.84
CA ALA A 93 -12.52 2.95 9.08
C ALA A 93 -13.39 3.93 9.87
N GLN A 94 -12.92 5.17 10.08
CA GLN A 94 -13.65 6.20 10.81
C GLN A 94 -15.00 6.52 10.13
N ALA A 95 -15.01 6.68 8.80
CA ALA A 95 -16.24 6.95 8.06
C ALA A 95 -17.22 5.76 8.09
N GLY A 96 -16.71 4.53 8.01
CA GLY A 96 -17.51 3.30 8.08
C GLY A 96 -18.18 3.10 9.44
N GLU A 97 -17.47 3.38 10.54
CA GLU A 97 -18.01 3.32 11.91
C GLU A 97 -19.19 4.26 12.10
N SER A 98 -19.07 5.50 11.64
CA SER A 98 -20.11 6.53 11.78
C SER A 98 -21.31 6.29 10.85
N THR A 99 -21.22 5.38 9.88
CA THR A 99 -22.25 5.14 8.86
C THR A 99 -22.94 3.78 8.97
N GLY A 100 -22.52 2.93 9.91
CA GLY A 100 -23.09 1.59 10.12
C GLY A 100 -22.45 0.48 9.29
N HIS A 101 -21.37 0.76 8.56
CA HIS A 101 -20.58 -0.22 7.78
C HIS A 101 -19.48 -0.84 8.66
N GLY A 102 -19.90 -1.49 9.75
CA GLY A 102 -19.00 -1.93 10.80
C GLY A 102 -18.06 -3.09 10.43
N ALA A 103 -18.40 -3.88 9.40
CA ALA A 103 -17.52 -4.95 8.91
C ALA A 103 -16.37 -4.35 8.09
N GLU A 104 -16.71 -3.51 7.13
CA GLU A 104 -15.78 -2.78 6.26
C GLU A 104 -14.86 -1.86 7.06
N ALA A 105 -15.38 -1.24 8.13
CA ALA A 105 -14.56 -0.44 9.03
C ALA A 105 -13.54 -1.26 9.82
N ARG A 106 -13.91 -2.48 10.24
CA ARG A 106 -12.99 -3.41 10.92
C ARG A 106 -11.89 -3.87 9.97
N ASP A 107 -12.25 -4.21 8.74
CA ASP A 107 -11.29 -4.61 7.71
C ASP A 107 -10.34 -3.45 7.38
N ALA A 108 -10.86 -2.24 7.22
CA ALA A 108 -10.06 -1.04 7.00
C ALA A 108 -9.10 -0.78 8.17
N ARG A 109 -9.55 -0.93 9.43
CA ARG A 109 -8.66 -0.76 10.58
C ARG A 109 -7.58 -1.85 10.65
N ALA A 110 -7.91 -3.09 10.29
CA ALA A 110 -6.93 -4.16 10.15
C ALA A 110 -5.88 -3.79 9.11
N SER A 111 -6.28 -3.32 7.93
CA SER A 111 -5.34 -2.84 6.91
C SER A 111 -4.47 -1.67 7.39
N ALA A 112 -5.04 -0.70 8.11
CA ALA A 112 -4.26 0.40 8.68
C ALA A 112 -3.22 -0.07 9.72
N GLN A 113 -3.58 -1.08 10.52
CA GLN A 113 -2.69 -1.70 11.51
C GLN A 113 -1.57 -2.49 10.81
N GLU A 114 -1.89 -3.25 9.78
CA GLU A 114 -0.91 -3.98 8.96
C GLU A 114 0.11 -3.04 8.30
N LEU A 115 -0.31 -1.81 7.98
CA LEU A 115 0.60 -0.78 7.47
C LEU A 115 1.43 -0.10 8.56
N SER A 116 1.08 -0.25 9.83
CA SER A 116 1.92 0.22 10.94
C SER A 116 2.99 -0.79 11.36
N LEU A 117 2.94 -2.01 10.83
CA LEU A 117 3.93 -3.03 11.11
C LEU A 117 5.30 -2.58 10.63
N ASP A 118 6.30 -2.75 11.50
CA ASP A 118 7.70 -2.59 11.14
C ASP A 118 8.18 -3.76 10.26
N TRP A 119 9.46 -3.72 9.88
CA TRP A 119 10.07 -4.75 9.04
C TRP A 119 9.89 -6.16 9.62
N GLY A 120 10.13 -6.32 10.93
CA GLY A 120 10.15 -7.62 11.60
C GLY A 120 8.75 -8.19 11.75
N THR A 121 7.81 -7.35 12.20
CA THR A 121 6.41 -7.76 12.36
C THR A 121 5.76 -8.06 11.00
N SER A 122 6.16 -7.35 9.94
CA SER A 122 5.73 -7.68 8.57
C SER A 122 6.25 -9.04 8.11
N LEU A 123 7.50 -9.39 8.44
CA LEU A 123 8.07 -10.69 8.09
C LEU A 123 7.38 -11.83 8.85
N GLU A 124 7.19 -11.68 10.16
CA GLU A 124 6.49 -12.67 10.99
C GLU A 124 5.08 -12.92 10.46
N ARG A 125 4.34 -11.86 10.13
CA ARG A 125 2.99 -11.97 9.59
C ARG A 125 2.96 -12.69 8.23
N ALA A 126 3.95 -12.43 7.37
CA ALA A 126 4.09 -13.11 6.10
C ALA A 126 4.28 -14.62 6.29
N GLU A 127 5.15 -15.02 7.22
CA GLU A 127 5.39 -16.44 7.53
C GLU A 127 4.15 -17.12 8.11
N GLU A 128 3.42 -16.47 9.03
CA GLU A 128 2.16 -17.00 9.56
C GLU A 128 1.15 -17.30 8.45
N LEU A 129 0.95 -16.35 7.53
CA LEU A 129 0.02 -16.49 6.42
C LEU A 129 0.45 -17.60 5.45
N ARG A 130 1.74 -17.66 5.13
CA ARG A 130 2.31 -18.71 4.27
C ARG A 130 2.15 -20.09 4.91
N LEU A 131 2.42 -20.22 6.20
CA LEU A 131 2.22 -21.48 6.95
C LEU A 131 0.75 -21.88 7.06
N ALA A 132 -0.16 -20.91 7.05
CA ALA A 132 -1.60 -21.15 6.97
C ALA A 132 -2.12 -21.45 5.54
N GLY A 133 -1.24 -21.49 4.54
CA GLY A 133 -1.60 -21.72 3.12
C GLY A 133 -2.25 -20.52 2.44
N ARG A 134 -2.22 -19.34 3.05
CA ARG A 134 -2.74 -18.08 2.49
C ARG A 134 -1.64 -17.37 1.71
N ASP A 135 -1.13 -18.07 0.70
CA ASP A 135 0.08 -17.65 -0.02
C ASP A 135 -0.10 -16.31 -0.75
N GLU A 136 -1.25 -16.03 -1.39
CA GLU A 136 -1.54 -14.72 -2.00
C GLU A 136 -1.37 -13.56 -1.01
N GLU A 137 -1.90 -13.70 0.19
CA GLU A 137 -1.88 -12.65 1.20
C GLU A 137 -0.47 -12.49 1.78
N SER A 138 0.25 -13.60 1.96
CA SER A 138 1.64 -13.59 2.44
C SER A 138 2.57 -12.76 1.53
N LEU A 139 2.33 -12.77 0.21
CA LEU A 139 3.16 -12.04 -0.76
C LEU A 139 3.21 -10.53 -0.48
N ALA A 140 2.08 -9.95 -0.08
CA ALA A 140 1.98 -8.51 0.22
C ALA A 140 2.86 -8.13 1.44
N PHE A 141 2.88 -8.98 2.47
CA PHE A 141 3.69 -8.77 3.66
C PHE A 141 5.18 -9.00 3.43
N TYR A 142 5.56 -10.03 2.67
CA TYR A 142 6.96 -10.19 2.27
C TYR A 142 7.45 -9.01 1.44
N GLU A 143 6.64 -8.53 0.50
CA GLU A 143 6.98 -7.36 -0.31
C GLU A 143 7.09 -6.08 0.52
N ARG A 144 6.24 -5.92 1.54
CA ARG A 144 6.36 -4.84 2.51
C ARG A 144 7.67 -4.92 3.28
N SER A 145 7.98 -6.09 3.84
CA SER A 145 9.23 -6.33 4.58
C SER A 145 10.46 -6.02 3.71
N ILE A 146 10.50 -6.53 2.47
CA ILE A 146 11.60 -6.25 1.52
C ILE A 146 11.73 -4.75 1.20
N ARG A 147 10.61 -4.05 0.98
CA ARG A 147 10.60 -2.61 0.64
C ARG A 147 11.02 -1.71 1.78
N MET A 148 10.72 -2.09 3.02
CA MET A 148 11.12 -1.32 4.20
C MET A 148 12.63 -1.27 4.39
N ASN A 149 13.41 -1.94 3.51
CA ASN A 149 14.86 -2.07 3.48
C ASN A 149 15.44 -1.78 4.86
N PRO A 150 15.36 -2.76 5.76
CA PRO A 150 15.72 -2.52 7.13
C PRO A 150 17.14 -1.96 7.14
N GLY A 151 17.31 -0.75 7.66
CA GLY A 151 18.58 -0.01 7.60
C GLY A 151 19.69 -0.70 8.37
N GLU A 152 20.55 0.04 9.08
CA GLU A 152 21.67 -0.50 9.87
C GLU A 152 21.31 -1.65 10.86
N LEU A 153 20.02 -1.89 11.14
CA LEU A 153 19.53 -2.89 12.10
C LEU A 153 19.16 -4.26 11.53
N ALA A 154 18.95 -4.42 10.22
CA ALA A 154 18.79 -5.77 9.68
C ALA A 154 20.08 -6.28 9.07
N THR A 155 20.39 -7.49 9.47
CA THR A 155 21.40 -8.30 8.85
C THR A 155 20.96 -8.67 7.43
N ALA A 156 21.91 -8.89 6.52
CA ALA A 156 21.61 -9.43 5.18
C ALA A 156 20.72 -10.70 5.25
N ALA A 157 20.87 -11.50 6.31
CA ALA A 157 20.05 -12.68 6.59
C ALA A 157 18.54 -12.37 6.74
N ALA A 158 18.19 -11.22 7.30
CA ALA A 158 16.80 -10.80 7.50
C ALA A 158 16.11 -10.49 6.15
N LEU A 159 16.83 -9.79 5.26
CA LEU A 159 16.37 -9.55 3.90
C LEU A 159 16.30 -10.85 3.09
N GLU A 160 17.29 -11.74 3.25
CA GLU A 160 17.29 -13.08 2.65
C GLU A 160 16.04 -13.88 3.05
N ASN A 161 15.70 -13.92 4.34
CA ASN A 161 14.52 -14.63 4.82
C ASN A 161 13.23 -14.12 4.17
N ALA A 162 13.06 -12.79 4.07
CA ALA A 162 11.89 -12.20 3.42
C ALA A 162 11.81 -12.54 1.92
N VAL A 163 12.96 -12.54 1.23
CA VAL A 163 13.07 -12.91 -0.18
C VAL A 163 12.76 -14.39 -0.40
N PHE A 164 13.31 -15.27 0.43
CA PHE A 164 13.05 -16.71 0.34
C PHE A 164 11.60 -17.06 0.65
N GLY A 165 11.03 -16.46 1.70
CA GLY A 165 9.62 -16.61 2.02
C GLY A 165 8.72 -16.21 0.85
N LYS A 166 8.99 -15.05 0.22
CA LYS A 166 8.29 -14.60 -1.00
C LYS A 166 8.45 -15.59 -2.15
N ALA A 167 9.65 -16.09 -2.40
CA ALA A 167 9.91 -17.05 -3.47
C ALA A 167 9.14 -18.37 -3.23
N ARG A 168 9.08 -18.85 -1.99
CA ARG A 168 8.31 -20.05 -1.62
C ARG A 168 6.81 -19.85 -1.81
N ALA A 169 6.27 -18.71 -1.39
CA ALA A 169 4.87 -18.37 -1.64
C ALA A 169 4.56 -18.33 -3.15
N LEU A 170 5.41 -17.68 -3.95
CA LEU A 170 5.27 -17.66 -5.42
C LEU A 170 5.31 -19.07 -6.03
N LEU A 171 6.17 -19.96 -5.52
CA LEU A 171 6.23 -21.35 -5.97
C LEU A 171 4.97 -22.13 -5.64
N SER A 172 4.44 -21.98 -4.43
CA SER A 172 3.19 -22.61 -3.99
C SER A 172 2.01 -22.22 -4.88
N LEU A 173 2.01 -20.97 -5.35
CA LEU A 173 1.01 -20.41 -6.28
C LEU A 173 1.27 -20.78 -7.75
N GLY A 174 2.30 -21.56 -8.05
CA GLY A 174 2.68 -21.92 -9.41
C GLY A 174 3.33 -20.79 -10.22
N ARG A 175 3.60 -19.62 -9.60
CA ARG A 175 4.23 -18.44 -10.23
C ARG A 175 5.75 -18.59 -10.31
N LYS A 176 6.20 -19.66 -10.95
CA LYS A 176 7.62 -20.08 -11.01
C LYS A 176 8.54 -19.05 -11.64
N ASP A 177 8.11 -18.40 -12.73
CA ASP A 177 8.92 -17.39 -13.42
C ASP A 177 9.16 -16.15 -12.56
N ASP A 178 8.16 -15.76 -11.76
CA ASP A 178 8.28 -14.65 -10.83
C ASP A 178 9.23 -15.00 -9.68
N ALA A 179 9.15 -16.23 -9.15
CA ALA A 179 10.09 -16.71 -8.15
C ALA A 179 11.52 -16.72 -8.68
N LYS A 180 11.74 -17.23 -9.91
CA LYS A 180 13.06 -17.24 -10.56
C LYS A 180 13.63 -15.85 -10.74
N ARG A 181 12.81 -14.91 -11.24
CA ARG A 181 13.22 -13.50 -11.44
C ARG A 181 13.58 -12.83 -10.13
N LEU A 182 12.76 -13.04 -9.09
CA LEU A 182 13.02 -12.52 -7.75
C LEU A 182 14.36 -13.02 -7.22
N LEU A 183 14.56 -14.33 -7.24
CA LEU A 183 15.77 -14.99 -6.75
C LEU A 183 17.00 -14.48 -7.51
N LEU A 184 16.98 -14.49 -8.85
CA LEU A 184 18.13 -14.07 -9.67
C LEU A 184 18.53 -12.62 -9.40
N LYS A 185 17.55 -11.74 -9.15
CA LYS A 185 17.82 -10.34 -8.78
C LYS A 185 18.56 -10.24 -7.45
N THR A 186 18.26 -11.12 -6.50
CA THR A 186 18.90 -11.15 -5.18
C THR A 186 20.23 -11.91 -5.14
N TRP A 187 20.42 -12.92 -6.00
CA TRP A 187 21.62 -13.77 -6.08
C TRP A 187 22.92 -13.01 -6.30
N ILE A 188 22.86 -11.91 -7.04
CA ILE A 188 24.04 -11.07 -7.32
C ILE A 188 24.69 -10.57 -6.01
N ASN A 189 23.98 -10.65 -4.88
CA ASN A 189 24.45 -10.20 -3.58
C ASN A 189 24.72 -11.29 -2.52
N THR A 190 24.35 -12.57 -2.73
CA THR A 190 24.35 -13.56 -1.63
C THR A 190 24.71 -14.98 -2.07
N ASN A 191 25.79 -15.51 -1.50
CA ASN A 191 26.34 -16.85 -1.80
C ASN A 191 25.77 -17.93 -0.86
N SER A 192 24.44 -18.02 -0.73
CA SER A 192 23.76 -18.93 0.20
C SER A 192 23.48 -20.31 -0.43
N LYS A 193 23.58 -21.40 0.36
CA LYS A 193 23.27 -22.78 -0.09
C LYS A 193 21.77 -23.02 -0.26
N GLU A 194 20.94 -22.41 0.58
CA GLU A 194 19.48 -22.49 0.50
C GLU A 194 18.97 -21.87 -0.80
N TYR A 195 19.68 -20.85 -1.29
CA TYR A 195 19.41 -20.22 -2.56
C TYR A 195 19.55 -21.19 -3.75
N GLN A 196 20.62 -22.00 -3.77
CA GLN A 196 20.81 -22.97 -4.85
C GLN A 196 19.77 -24.09 -4.81
N ALA A 197 19.43 -24.59 -3.63
CA ALA A 197 18.36 -25.58 -3.50
C ALA A 197 17.01 -25.05 -4.04
N LEU A 198 16.65 -23.80 -3.74
CA LEU A 198 15.42 -23.20 -4.26
C LEU A 198 15.46 -22.97 -5.77
N LEU A 199 16.61 -22.55 -6.31
CA LEU A 199 16.80 -22.41 -7.76
C LEU A 199 16.70 -23.75 -8.49
N ASP A 200 17.27 -24.80 -7.92
CA ASP A 200 17.22 -26.15 -8.46
C ASP A 200 15.77 -26.66 -8.47
N ASP A 201 14.99 -26.41 -7.41
CA ASP A 201 13.55 -26.73 -7.36
C ASP A 201 12.76 -25.97 -8.43
N VAL A 202 13.06 -24.68 -8.65
CA VAL A 202 12.46 -23.88 -9.73
C VAL A 202 12.86 -24.42 -11.10
N GLY A 203 14.12 -24.83 -11.28
CA GLY A 203 14.67 -25.37 -12.52
C GLY A 203 14.09 -26.74 -12.88
N ALA A 204 14.10 -27.68 -11.94
CA ALA A 204 13.56 -29.04 -12.11
C ALA A 204 12.07 -29.04 -12.50
N ALA A 205 11.30 -28.09 -11.97
CA ALA A 205 9.87 -27.97 -12.25
C ALA A 205 9.54 -27.31 -13.61
N THR A 206 10.54 -26.83 -14.36
CA THR A 206 10.40 -26.26 -15.72
C THR A 206 10.93 -27.19 -16.83
N GLY A 207 11.75 -28.19 -16.48
CA GLY A 207 12.29 -29.18 -17.42
C GLY A 207 11.36 -30.34 -17.77
N GLY A 208 10.11 -30.34 -17.26
CA GLY A 208 9.13 -31.42 -17.44
C GLY A 208 8.15 -31.25 -18.61
N GLY A 209 8.41 -30.31 -19.52
CA GLY A 209 7.58 -30.09 -20.72
C GLY A 209 8.46 -30.07 -21.97
N ALA A 210 8.76 -31.26 -22.49
CA ALA A 210 9.26 -31.47 -23.85
C ALA A 210 8.17 -32.20 -24.65
#